data_AF-A0A8F6TSQ1-F1
#
_entry.id   AF-A0A8F6TSQ1-F1
#
_cell.length_a   1.000
_cell.length_b   1.000
_cell.length_c   1.000
_cell.angle_alpha   90.00
_cell.angle_beta   90.00
_cell.angle_gamma   90.00
#
_symmetry.space_group_name_H-M   'P 1'
#
loop_
_entity.id
_entity.type
_entity.pdbx_description
1 polymer ?
#
loop_
_entity_poly.entity_id
_entity_poly.type
_entity_poly.pdbx_seq_one_letter_code
_entity_poly.pdbx_strand_id
1 'polypeptide(L)'
;MKPLILSAAALLLPAPATAAGLACTFTTICSPLTDCQTHDGVPFRFDVTEDSLRFTTPEQEVIGTPLPHIDAPAFAGLFETGPGGTILLSVSGTGEAVMTQQDIDSAGRVQSVSYFGICEPAA
;
A
#
# COMPACT_ATOMS: atom_id res chain seq x y z
N MET A 1 60.54 -13.99 -18.29
CA MET A 1 59.41 -14.42 -17.44
C MET A 1 58.53 -13.20 -17.24
N LYS A 2 57.27 -13.21 -17.72
CA LYS A 2 56.40 -12.03 -17.85
C LYS A 2 55.16 -12.28 -16.99
N PRO A 3 54.81 -11.43 -16.01
CA PRO A 3 53.64 -11.69 -15.18
C PRO A 3 52.37 -11.30 -15.95
N LEU A 4 51.44 -12.26 -16.05
CA LEU A 4 50.07 -11.99 -16.47
C LEU A 4 49.36 -11.24 -15.34
N ILE A 5 48.99 -9.99 -15.62
CA ILE A 5 48.11 -9.20 -14.77
C ILE A 5 46.68 -9.69 -15.05
N LEU A 6 46.10 -10.43 -14.10
CA LEU A 6 44.68 -10.77 -14.10
C LEU A 6 43.90 -9.54 -13.63
N SER A 7 43.30 -8.80 -14.57
CA SER A 7 42.32 -7.76 -14.27
C SER A 7 41.04 -8.42 -13.78
N ALA A 8 40.79 -8.35 -12.47
CA ALA A 8 39.51 -8.71 -11.87
C ALA A 8 38.48 -7.61 -12.21
N ALA A 9 37.72 -7.82 -13.28
CA ALA A 9 36.50 -7.05 -13.53
C ALA A 9 35.45 -7.50 -12.51
N ALA A 10 35.31 -6.73 -11.42
CA ALA A 10 34.22 -6.88 -10.49
C ALA A 10 32.91 -6.62 -11.25
N LEU A 11 32.15 -7.69 -11.54
CA LEU A 11 30.77 -7.58 -11.98
C LEU A 11 29.99 -6.83 -10.90
N LEU A 12 29.61 -5.59 -11.19
CA LEU A 12 28.52 -4.88 -10.53
C LEU A 12 27.22 -5.59 -10.91
N LEU A 13 26.92 -6.69 -10.23
CA LEU A 13 25.59 -7.28 -10.27
C LEU A 13 24.62 -6.27 -9.62
N PRO A 14 23.57 -5.82 -10.32
CA PRO A 14 22.54 -5.01 -9.70
C PRO A 14 21.97 -5.82 -8.53
N ALA A 15 22.09 -5.27 -7.32
CA ALA A 15 21.40 -5.82 -6.16
C ALA A 15 19.90 -5.86 -6.49
N PRO A 16 19.16 -6.90 -6.05
CA PRO A 16 17.72 -6.92 -6.21
C PRO A 16 17.18 -5.63 -5.58
N ALA A 17 16.44 -4.85 -6.37
CA ALA A 17 15.71 -3.70 -5.87
C ALA A 17 14.75 -4.26 -4.82
N THR A 18 15.10 -4.10 -3.55
CA THR A 18 14.18 -4.31 -2.44
C THR A 18 12.94 -3.49 -2.75
N ALA A 19 11.78 -4.14 -2.85
CA ALA A 19 10.50 -3.51 -3.13
C ALA A 19 10.39 -2.21 -2.33
N ALA A 20 10.54 -1.08 -3.02
CA ALA A 20 10.40 0.23 -2.40
C ALA A 20 8.90 0.38 -2.09
N GLY A 21 8.58 0.77 -0.86
CA GLY A 21 7.19 0.90 -0.39
C GLY A 21 6.33 1.77 -1.31
N LEU A 22 5.03 1.80 -1.12
CA LEU A 22 4.11 2.62 -1.91
C LEU A 22 3.70 3.88 -1.14
N ALA A 23 3.90 5.03 -1.78
CA ALA A 23 3.35 6.30 -1.33
C ALA A 23 2.03 6.55 -2.06
N CYS A 24 0.93 6.58 -1.32
CA CYS A 24 -0.42 6.78 -1.86
C CYS A 24 -0.94 8.17 -1.52
N THR A 25 -1.47 8.87 -2.51
CA THR A 25 -2.15 10.15 -2.34
C THR A 25 -3.59 10.01 -2.80
N PHE A 26 -4.54 10.14 -1.88
CA PHE A 26 -5.97 10.12 -2.20
C PHE A 26 -6.50 11.53 -2.36
N THR A 27 -7.38 11.79 -3.32
CA THR A 27 -7.89 13.14 -3.63
C THR A 27 -9.41 13.25 -3.59
N THR A 28 -10.11 12.11 -3.48
CA THR A 28 -11.56 12.07 -3.36
C THR A 28 -11.96 11.15 -2.22
N ILE A 29 -12.91 11.60 -1.39
CA ILE A 29 -13.50 10.84 -0.29
C ILE A 29 -15.00 10.73 -0.50
N CYS A 30 -15.55 9.53 -0.38
CA CYS A 30 -16.99 9.24 -0.40
C CYS A 30 -17.41 8.52 0.89
N SER A 31 -18.55 8.91 1.48
CA SER A 31 -19.11 8.29 2.68
C SER A 31 -20.62 8.18 2.57
N PRO A 32 -21.30 7.18 3.17
CA PRO A 32 -22.76 7.15 3.23
C PRO A 32 -23.39 8.38 3.89
N LEU A 33 -22.62 9.11 4.70
CA LEU A 33 -23.09 10.30 5.42
C LEU A 33 -22.95 11.60 4.61
N THR A 34 -22.14 11.61 3.55
CA THR A 34 -21.81 12.81 2.77
C THR A 34 -21.55 12.49 1.31
N ASP A 35 -21.96 13.35 0.38
CA ASP A 35 -21.58 13.21 -1.03
C ASP A 35 -20.06 13.19 -1.21
N CYS A 36 -19.60 12.58 -2.31
CA CYS A 36 -18.17 12.55 -2.63
C CYS A 36 -17.57 13.95 -2.69
N GLN A 37 -16.49 14.17 -1.94
CA GLN A 37 -15.77 15.45 -1.88
C GLN A 37 -14.36 15.29 -2.42
N THR A 38 -13.94 16.24 -3.25
CA THR A 38 -12.54 16.39 -3.67
C THR A 38 -11.79 17.25 -2.66
N HIS A 39 -10.55 16.90 -2.38
CA HIS A 39 -9.68 17.62 -1.44
C HIS A 39 -8.23 17.66 -1.95
N ASP A 40 -7.44 18.57 -1.38
CA ASP A 40 -5.99 18.54 -1.51
C ASP A 40 -5.52 17.22 -0.89
N GLY A 41 -4.75 16.44 -1.65
CA GLY A 41 -4.67 15.00 -1.41
C GLY A 41 -4.26 14.60 0.02
N VAL A 42 -4.90 13.58 0.59
CA VAL A 42 -4.57 13.02 1.90
C VAL A 42 -3.50 11.94 1.70
N PRO A 43 -2.29 12.12 2.27
CA PRO A 43 -1.20 11.17 2.08
C PRO A 43 -1.33 9.96 3.02
N PHE A 44 -1.11 8.77 2.47
CA PHE A 44 -0.94 7.52 3.21
C PHE A 44 0.30 6.79 2.70
N ARG A 45 1.00 6.08 3.59
CA ARG A 45 2.16 5.27 3.23
C ARG A 45 1.86 3.81 3.54
N PHE A 46 2.10 2.95 2.55
CA PHE A 46 1.93 1.51 2.66
C PHE A 46 3.23 0.85 2.24
N ASP A 47 3.82 0.03 3.10
CA ASP A 47 4.96 -0.78 2.71
C ASP A 47 4.45 -2.11 2.14
N VAL A 48 4.65 -2.28 0.83
CA VAL A 48 4.20 -3.44 0.09
C VAL A 48 5.42 -4.22 -0.37
N THR A 49 5.59 -5.41 0.21
CA THR A 49 6.65 -6.37 -0.13
C THR A 49 6.02 -7.64 -0.65
N GLU A 50 6.80 -8.50 -1.34
CA GLU A 50 6.30 -9.78 -1.86
C GLU A 50 5.62 -10.64 -0.78
N ASP A 51 6.09 -10.55 0.47
CA ASP A 51 5.63 -11.39 1.58
C ASP A 51 4.78 -10.66 2.63
N SER A 52 4.67 -9.33 2.58
CA SER A 52 3.95 -8.57 3.60
C SER A 52 3.41 -7.23 3.12
N LEU A 53 2.21 -6.89 3.60
CA LEU A 53 1.60 -5.58 3.48
C LEU A 53 1.64 -4.91 4.85
N ARG A 54 2.11 -3.67 4.93
CA ARG A 54 2.16 -2.92 6.18
C ARG A 54 1.62 -1.52 5.98
N PHE A 55 0.90 -1.05 6.98
CA PHE A 55 0.36 0.30 7.05
C PHE A 55 0.76 0.89 8.39
N THR A 56 1.34 2.09 8.38
CA THR A 56 1.82 2.74 9.61
C THR A 56 0.93 3.93 9.93
N THR A 57 0.27 3.89 11.10
CA THR A 57 -0.37 5.05 11.71
C THR A 57 0.59 5.69 12.73
N PRO A 58 0.29 6.91 13.22
CA PRO A 58 1.04 7.49 14.33
C PRO A 58 1.03 6.63 15.59
N GLU A 59 -0.01 5.81 15.80
CA GLU A 59 -0.15 4.98 17.00
C GLU A 59 0.44 3.58 16.86
N GLN A 60 0.42 2.98 15.66
CA GLN A 60 0.77 1.58 15.46
C GLN A 60 1.14 1.22 14.02
N GLU A 61 1.90 0.14 13.87
CA GLU A 61 2.05 -0.58 12.60
C GLU A 61 0.96 -1.64 12.50
N VAL A 62 0.24 -1.66 11.38
CA VAL A 62 -0.81 -2.63 11.07
C VAL A 62 -0.33 -3.55 9.94
N ILE A 63 -0.33 -4.85 10.20
CA ILE A 63 0.02 -5.86 9.20
C ILE A 63 -1.24 -6.24 8.43
N GLY A 64 -1.17 -6.12 7.11
CA GLY A 64 -2.24 -6.49 6.20
C GLY A 64 -2.15 -7.95 5.75
N THR A 65 -3.30 -8.53 5.48
CA THR A 65 -3.45 -9.83 4.82
C THR A 65 -3.68 -9.60 3.32
N PRO A 66 -2.80 -10.10 2.43
CA PRO A 66 -3.03 -10.04 0.98
C PRO A 66 -4.31 -10.77 0.57
N LEU A 67 -5.04 -10.22 -0.40
CA LEU A 67 -6.20 -10.91 -0.97
C LEU A 67 -5.74 -11.96 -2.00
N PRO A 68 -6.08 -13.25 -1.81
CA PRO A 68 -5.47 -14.37 -2.54
C PRO A 68 -5.89 -14.48 -4.02
N HIS A 69 -6.78 -13.62 -4.49
CA HIS A 69 -7.32 -13.65 -5.86
C HIS A 69 -6.88 -12.44 -6.69
N ILE A 70 -5.98 -11.61 -6.16
CA ILE A 70 -5.43 -10.45 -6.85
C ILE A 70 -3.96 -10.73 -7.14
N ASP A 71 -3.66 -10.89 -8.43
CA ASP A 71 -2.32 -11.17 -8.91
C ASP A 71 -1.64 -9.88 -9.41
N ALA A 72 -0.31 -9.89 -9.36
CA ALA A 72 0.52 -8.85 -9.95
C ALA A 72 0.14 -8.61 -11.44
N PRO A 73 0.19 -7.35 -11.92
CA PRO A 73 0.78 -6.18 -11.28
C PRO A 73 -0.15 -5.42 -10.31
N ALA A 74 -1.41 -5.86 -10.16
CA ALA A 74 -2.30 -5.30 -9.16
C ALA A 74 -2.01 -5.92 -7.78
N PHE A 75 -2.44 -5.27 -6.72
CA PHE A 75 -2.50 -5.90 -5.41
C PHE A 75 -3.69 -5.38 -4.62
N ALA A 76 -4.14 -6.19 -3.66
CA ALA A 76 -5.11 -5.76 -2.67
C ALA A 76 -4.82 -6.43 -1.33
N GLY A 77 -5.22 -5.76 -0.25
CA GLY A 77 -5.02 -6.27 1.10
C GLY A 77 -6.05 -5.76 2.08
N LEU A 78 -6.29 -6.56 3.10
CA LEU A 78 -7.14 -6.24 4.23
C LEU A 78 -6.27 -5.96 5.46
N PHE A 79 -6.51 -4.84 6.15
CA PHE A 79 -5.81 -4.44 7.35
C PHE A 79 -6.81 -4.34 8.51
N GLU A 80 -6.59 -5.09 9.58
CA GLU A 80 -7.40 -4.98 10.79
C GLU A 80 -6.84 -3.86 11.68
N THR A 81 -7.58 -2.77 11.85
CA THR A 81 -7.10 -1.57 12.56
C THR A 81 -7.53 -1.53 14.02
N GLY A 82 -8.45 -2.42 14.42
CA GLY A 82 -8.91 -2.58 15.80
C GLY A 82 -10.18 -3.45 15.88
N PRO A 83 -10.80 -3.55 17.08
CA PRO A 83 -12.05 -4.29 17.24
C PRO A 83 -13.18 -3.68 16.42
N GLY A 84 -13.51 -4.32 15.29
CA GLY A 84 -14.53 -3.85 14.35
C GLY A 84 -14.04 -2.85 13.29
N GLY A 85 -12.76 -2.48 13.30
CA GLY A 85 -12.14 -1.57 12.33
C GLY A 85 -11.32 -2.32 11.29
N THR A 86 -11.57 -2.02 10.02
CA THR A 86 -10.89 -2.67 8.89
C THR A 86 -10.62 -1.67 7.77
N ILE A 87 -9.51 -1.86 7.06
CA ILE A 87 -9.19 -1.15 5.82
C ILE A 87 -9.03 -2.17 4.70
N LEU A 88 -9.73 -1.98 3.59
CA LEU A 88 -9.47 -2.65 2.34
C LEU A 88 -8.71 -1.70 1.41
N LEU A 89 -7.50 -2.07 1.00
CA LEU A 89 -6.74 -1.35 -0.03
C LEU A 89 -6.74 -2.17 -1.31
N SER A 90 -6.92 -1.52 -2.45
CA SER A 90 -6.74 -2.09 -3.78
C SER A 90 -5.98 -1.09 -4.63
N VAL A 91 -4.95 -1.56 -5.34
CA VAL A 91 -4.14 -0.75 -6.25
C VAL A 91 -4.00 -1.49 -7.57
N SER A 92 -4.29 -0.78 -8.65
CA SER A 92 -4.14 -1.30 -10.02
C SER A 92 -2.66 -1.36 -10.42
N GLY A 93 -2.34 -2.12 -11.47
CA GLY A 93 -0.98 -2.16 -12.01
C GLY A 93 -0.46 -0.84 -12.58
N THR A 94 -1.36 0.14 -12.78
CA THR A 94 -1.04 1.51 -13.20
C THR A 94 -0.95 2.48 -12.03
N GLY A 95 -1.16 2.02 -10.80
CA GLY A 95 -1.06 2.82 -9.57
C GLY A 95 -2.36 3.48 -9.14
N GLU A 96 -3.49 3.29 -9.82
CA GLU A 96 -4.78 3.81 -9.33
C GLU A 96 -5.20 3.04 -8.08
N ALA A 97 -5.65 3.75 -7.06
CA ALA A 97 -5.89 3.17 -5.75
C ALA A 97 -7.27 3.50 -5.21
N VAL A 98 -7.89 2.50 -4.58
CA VAL A 98 -9.07 2.65 -3.75
C VAL A 98 -8.75 2.10 -2.36
N MET A 99 -8.99 2.91 -1.34
CA MET A 99 -8.92 2.49 0.05
C MET A 99 -10.30 2.67 0.67
N THR A 100 -10.84 1.63 1.29
CA THR A 100 -12.10 1.70 2.02
C THR A 100 -11.85 1.39 3.48
N GLN A 101 -12.08 2.37 4.35
CA GLN A 101 -12.16 2.16 5.79
C GLN A 101 -13.58 1.74 6.16
N GLN A 102 -13.70 0.73 7.02
CA GLN A 102 -14.95 0.23 7.55
C GLN A 102 -14.84 0.08 9.07
N ASP A 103 -15.79 0.67 9.79
CA ASP A 103 -15.90 0.59 11.23
C ASP A 103 -17.28 0.04 11.60
N ILE A 104 -17.29 -1.01 12.42
CA ILE A 104 -18.52 -1.62 12.96
C ILE A 104 -18.61 -1.25 14.44
N ASP A 105 -19.66 -0.52 14.81
CA ASP A 105 -19.86 -0.14 16.20
C ASP A 105 -20.49 -1.27 17.04
N SER A 106 -20.61 -1.04 18.35
CA SER A 106 -21.17 -2.02 19.30
C SER A 106 -22.64 -2.36 19.06
N ALA A 107 -23.36 -1.55 18.26
CA ALA A 107 -24.73 -1.81 17.83
C ALA A 107 -24.79 -2.55 16.48
N GLY A 108 -23.64 -2.89 15.89
CA GLY A 108 -23.53 -3.55 14.58
C GLY A 108 -23.75 -2.61 13.41
N ARG A 109 -23.73 -1.29 13.61
CA ARG A 109 -23.85 -0.32 12.51
C ARG A 109 -22.52 -0.21 11.80
N VAL A 110 -22.56 -0.27 10.47
CA VAL A 110 -21.40 -0.13 9.60
C VAL A 110 -21.27 1.33 9.19
N GLN A 111 -20.10 1.91 9.46
CA GLN A 111 -19.64 3.16 8.86
C GLN A 111 -18.57 2.81 7.84
N SER A 112 -18.63 3.42 6.65
CA SER A 112 -17.67 3.15 5.59
C SER A 112 -17.25 4.44 4.91
N VAL A 113 -15.96 4.60 4.66
CA VAL A 113 -15.42 5.75 3.92
C VAL A 113 -14.47 5.22 2.85
N SER A 114 -14.69 5.61 1.61
CA SER A 114 -13.84 5.24 0.47
C SER A 114 -13.03 6.43 -0.02
N TYR A 115 -11.76 6.19 -0.23
CA TYR A 115 -10.76 7.14 -0.69
C TYR A 115 -10.28 6.70 -2.08
N PHE A 116 -10.19 7.62 -3.04
CA PHE A 116 -9.72 7.38 -4.40
C PHE A 116 -8.47 8.20 -4.68
N GLY A 117 -7.45 7.56 -5.26
CA GLY A 117 -6.12 8.14 -5.33
C GLY A 117 -5.16 7.44 -6.28
N ILE A 118 -3.89 7.80 -6.15
CA ILE A 118 -2.76 7.23 -6.89
C ILE A 118 -1.70 6.77 -5.90
N CYS A 119 -1.13 5.58 -6.12
CA CYS A 119 0.02 5.05 -5.41
C CYS A 119 1.21 4.95 -6.36
N GLU A 120 2.37 5.39 -5.88
CA GLU A 120 3.63 5.37 -6.63
C GLU A 120 4.73 4.74 -5.75
N PRO A 121 5.80 4.17 -6.36
CA PRO A 121 6.97 3.74 -5.60
C PRO A 121 7.51 4.89 -4.74
N ALA A 122 7.75 4.64 -3.47
CA ALA A 122 8.37 5.56 -2.54
C ALA A 122 9.84 5.76 -2.95
N ALA A 123 10.24 7.02 -3.10
CA ALA A 123 11.61 7.43 -3.40
C ALA A 123 12.59 7.17 -2.26
#